data_AF-A0A0V0H5M9-F1
#
_entry.id   AF-A0A0V0H5M9-F1
#
_cell.length_a   1.000
_cell.length_b   1.000
_cell.length_c   1.000
_cell.angle_alpha   90.00
_cell.angle_beta   90.00
_cell.angle_gamma   90.00
#
_symmetry.space_group_name_H-M   'P 1'
#
loop_
_entity.id
_entity.type
_entity.pdbx_description
1 polymer ?
#
loop_
_entity_poly.entity_id
_entity_poly.type
_entity_poly.pdbx_seq_one_letter_code
_entity_poly.pdbx_strand_id
1 'polypeptide(L)'
;MSQTTGSWKCEEGIHSSTRGACSSNPFHARYGFTESLDAPKACQEIWQPTDFLPDPASEGFDEQVKELRERCKEIPDDYFLVLIGDMITEETLPTYQTMINTLDGVRDGTGASLTPWAIWTRAWTAEENGHGDILNKYFIFLEELI
;
A
#
# COMPACT_ATOMS: atom_id res chain seq x y z
N MET A 1 11.78 27.49 3.69
CA MET A 1 10.89 26.40 4.14
C MET A 1 10.72 25.47 2.96
N SER A 2 11.56 24.43 2.86
CA SER A 2 11.50 23.46 1.76
C SER A 2 10.84 22.21 2.30
N GLN A 3 9.66 21.87 1.79
CA GLN A 3 9.04 20.57 2.03
C GLN A 3 9.72 19.58 1.09
N THR A 4 10.56 18.71 1.64
CA THR A 4 11.08 17.55 0.91
C THR A 4 9.98 16.51 0.86
N THR A 5 9.39 16.31 -0.31
CA THR A 5 8.57 15.15 -0.64
C THR A 5 9.43 13.91 -0.48
N GLY A 6 9.21 13.15 0.60
CA GLY A 6 9.94 11.93 0.91
C GLY A 6 9.59 10.83 -0.08
N SER A 7 10.40 10.67 -1.12
CA SER A 7 10.44 9.45 -1.91
C SER A 7 11.01 8.35 -1.02
N TRP A 8 10.16 7.44 -0.54
CA TRP A 8 10.58 6.24 0.17
C TRP A 8 11.22 5.29 -0.84
N LYS A 9 12.54 5.35 -0.97
CA LYS A 9 13.28 4.31 -1.69
C LYS A 9 13.37 3.08 -0.79
N CYS A 10 12.86 1.94 -1.25
CA CYS A 10 13.08 0.64 -0.63
C CYS A 10 14.58 0.33 -0.62
N GLU A 11 15.20 0.32 0.55
CA GLU A 11 16.56 -0.19 0.71
C GLU A 11 16.55 -1.73 0.65
N GLU A 12 17.45 -2.28 -0.16
CA GLU A 12 17.62 -3.73 -0.31
C GLU A 12 18.20 -4.35 0.98
N GLY A 13 17.53 -5.39 1.46
CA GLY A 13 18.22 -6.47 2.17
C GLY A 13 17.62 -6.87 3.51
N ILE A 14 16.80 -7.94 3.51
CA ILE A 14 16.75 -8.89 4.63
C ILE A 14 16.59 -10.31 4.06
N HIS A 15 17.68 -10.90 3.55
CA HIS A 15 17.84 -12.35 3.43
C HIS A 15 18.64 -12.85 4.64
N SER A 16 17.98 -13.19 5.75
CA SER A 16 18.48 -14.24 6.66
C SER A 16 17.44 -14.65 7.72
N SER A 17 17.18 -15.96 7.72
CA SER A 17 16.54 -16.79 8.76
C SER A 17 16.46 -16.20 10.18
N THR A 18 15.25 -15.93 10.67
CA THR A 18 14.95 -15.69 12.08
C THR A 18 14.18 -16.86 12.71
N ARG A 19 14.88 -17.95 13.04
CA ARG A 19 14.42 -18.88 14.08
C ARG A 19 14.77 -18.29 15.45
N GLY A 20 13.80 -17.60 16.05
CA GLY A 20 13.91 -17.04 17.40
C GLY A 20 12.52 -16.91 18.02
N ALA A 21 12.11 -17.96 18.74
CA ALA A 21 10.80 -18.07 19.37
C ALA A 21 10.59 -17.01 20.47
N CYS A 22 9.50 -16.25 20.40
CA CYS A 22 9.00 -15.46 21.52
C CYS A 22 7.80 -16.19 22.12
N SER A 23 8.08 -17.16 22.98
CA SER A 23 7.15 -18.18 23.50
C SER A 23 6.11 -17.69 24.51
N SER A 24 5.76 -16.39 24.55
CA SER A 24 4.85 -15.84 25.56
C SER A 24 3.52 -15.27 25.02
N ASN A 25 3.25 -15.37 23.72
CA ASN A 25 2.03 -14.78 23.16
C ASN A 25 0.81 -15.73 23.28
N PRO A 26 -0.26 -15.34 24.01
CA PRO A 26 -1.47 -16.15 24.16
C PRO A 26 -2.23 -16.43 22.85
N PHE A 27 -1.98 -15.69 21.77
CA PHE A 27 -2.52 -16.00 20.44
C PHE A 27 -1.97 -17.33 19.88
N HIS A 28 -0.71 -17.65 20.15
CA HIS A 28 -0.07 -18.88 19.68
C HIS A 28 -0.72 -20.14 20.26
N ALA A 29 -1.10 -20.09 21.53
CA ALA A 29 -1.68 -21.24 22.24
C ALA A 29 -3.12 -21.55 21.82
N ARG A 30 -3.86 -20.56 21.28
CA ARG A 30 -5.31 -20.69 21.04
C ARG A 30 -5.69 -21.03 19.61
N TYR A 31 -4.95 -20.54 18.61
CA TYR A 31 -5.35 -20.65 17.20
C TYR A 31 -4.40 -21.46 16.32
N GLY A 32 -3.26 -21.91 16.83
CA GLY A 32 -2.34 -22.78 16.09
C GLY A 32 -1.71 -22.15 14.84
N PHE A 33 -1.89 -20.84 14.62
CA PHE A 33 -1.15 -20.11 13.60
C PHE A 33 0.33 -20.19 13.92
N THR A 34 1.10 -20.79 13.02
CA THR A 34 2.54 -20.92 13.16
C THR A 34 3.17 -19.54 13.15
N GLU A 35 4.30 -19.42 13.82
CA GLU A 35 5.24 -18.28 13.81
C GLU A 35 5.79 -17.97 12.40
N SER A 36 5.28 -18.63 11.36
CA SER A 36 5.77 -18.59 9.98
C SER A 36 4.69 -18.01 9.07
N LEU A 37 4.75 -16.71 8.85
CA LEU A 37 4.13 -16.12 7.67
C LEU A 37 5.04 -16.38 6.47
N ASP A 38 4.46 -16.60 5.30
CA ASP A 38 5.23 -16.61 4.08
C ASP A 38 5.96 -15.27 3.93
N ALA A 39 7.15 -15.31 3.34
CA ALA A 39 7.89 -14.09 3.11
C ALA A 39 7.07 -13.15 2.21
N PRO A 40 6.98 -11.85 2.55
CA PRO A 40 6.35 -10.88 1.66
C PRO A 40 7.08 -10.84 0.32
N LYS A 41 6.35 -10.46 -0.74
CA LYS A 41 6.94 -10.31 -2.07
C LYS A 41 8.08 -9.30 -2.03
N ALA A 42 9.09 -9.51 -2.87
CA ALA A 42 10.13 -8.51 -3.04
C ALA A 42 9.53 -7.24 -3.68
N CYS A 43 9.97 -6.06 -3.26
CA CYS A 43 9.46 -4.79 -3.80
C CYS A 43 9.50 -4.72 -5.34
N GLN A 44 10.49 -5.35 -5.96
CA GLN A 44 10.66 -5.40 -7.42
C GLN A 44 9.59 -6.25 -8.13
N GLU A 45 8.92 -7.15 -7.41
CA GLU A 45 7.85 -8.01 -7.92
C GLU A 45 6.45 -7.43 -7.65
N ILE A 46 6.38 -6.35 -6.85
CA ILE A 46 5.14 -5.66 -6.51
C ILE A 46 4.90 -4.57 -7.57
N TRP A 47 3.72 -4.61 -8.18
CA TRP A 47 3.27 -3.59 -9.12
C TRP A 47 3.34 -2.20 -8.50
N GLN A 48 3.61 -1.19 -9.31
CA GLN A 48 3.67 0.21 -8.88
C GLN A 48 2.56 1.01 -9.55
N PRO A 49 2.03 2.08 -8.93
CA PRO A 49 1.02 2.93 -9.56
C PRO A 49 1.45 3.46 -10.94
N THR A 50 2.74 3.70 -11.13
CA THR A 50 3.33 4.14 -12.42
C THR A 50 3.16 3.12 -13.55
N ASP A 51 2.95 1.84 -13.24
CA ASP A 51 2.74 0.80 -14.25
C ASP A 51 1.38 0.94 -14.94
N PHE A 52 0.44 1.67 -14.32
CA PHE A 52 -0.95 1.81 -14.77
C PHE A 52 -1.36 3.26 -15.07
N LEU A 53 -0.49 4.23 -14.80
CA LEU A 53 -0.78 5.65 -14.97
C LEU A 53 0.03 6.25 -16.13
N PRO A 54 -0.46 7.35 -16.75
CA PRO A 54 0.31 8.10 -17.72
C PRO A 54 1.69 8.50 -17.18
N ASP A 55 2.74 8.28 -17.97
CA ASP A 55 4.12 8.58 -17.56
C ASP A 55 4.46 10.06 -17.80
N PRO A 56 4.64 10.88 -16.74
CA PRO A 56 4.95 12.31 -16.88
C PRO A 56 6.34 12.59 -17.47
N ALA A 57 7.23 11.60 -17.51
CA ALA A 57 8.53 11.74 -18.15
C ALA A 57 8.51 11.40 -19.66
N SER A 58 7.39 10.87 -20.17
CA SER A 58 7.22 10.51 -21.56
C SER A 58 6.85 11.71 -22.43
N GLU A 59 7.41 11.80 -23.64
CA GLU A 59 6.99 12.78 -24.65
C GLU A 59 5.51 12.61 -25.06
N GLY A 60 4.91 11.44 -24.81
CA GLY A 60 3.52 11.12 -25.10
C GLY A 60 2.55 11.31 -23.93
N PHE A 61 2.98 11.93 -22.82
CA PHE A 61 2.16 12.09 -21.61
C PHE A 61 0.79 12.70 -21.89
N ASP A 62 0.74 13.81 -22.64
CA ASP A 62 -0.51 14.53 -22.91
C ASP A 62 -1.52 13.67 -23.69
N GLU A 63 -1.06 12.86 -24.65
CA GLU A 63 -1.94 11.96 -25.39
C GLU A 63 -2.42 10.80 -24.52
N GLN A 64 -1.56 10.24 -23.65
CA GLN A 64 -1.96 9.20 -22.69
C GLN A 64 -3.04 9.70 -21.72
N VAL A 65 -2.90 10.92 -21.20
CA VAL A 65 -3.91 11.56 -20.34
C VAL A 65 -5.21 11.79 -21.11
N LYS A 66 -5.13 12.24 -22.36
CA LYS A 66 -6.29 12.45 -23.22
C LYS A 66 -7.02 11.14 -23.54
N GLU A 67 -6.32 10.07 -23.87
CA GLU A 67 -6.89 8.73 -24.10
C GLU A 67 -7.54 8.17 -22.83
N LEU A 68 -6.92 8.40 -21.66
CA LEU A 68 -7.50 8.05 -20.36
C LEU A 68 -8.84 8.77 -20.15
N ARG A 69 -8.86 10.08 -20.33
CA ARG A 69 -10.04 10.94 -20.21
C ARG A 69 -11.15 10.52 -21.17
N GLU A 70 -10.81 10.21 -22.42
CA GLU A 70 -11.81 9.82 -23.43
C GLU A 70 -12.52 8.52 -23.06
N ARG A 71 -11.78 7.51 -22.57
CA ARG A 71 -12.37 6.26 -22.06
C ARG A 71 -13.27 6.49 -20.84
N CYS A 72 -12.94 7.47 -20.01
CA CYS A 72 -13.71 7.78 -18.80
C CYS A 72 -15.05 8.45 -19.09
N LYS A 73 -15.23 9.12 -20.24
CA LYS A 73 -16.51 9.74 -20.62
C LYS A 73 -17.65 8.75 -20.81
N GLU A 74 -17.34 7.49 -21.07
CA GLU A 74 -18.32 6.41 -21.23
C GLU A 74 -18.68 5.74 -19.89
N ILE A 75 -18.01 6.12 -18.79
CA ILE A 75 -18.24 5.56 -17.46
C ILE A 75 -19.36 6.38 -16.76
N PRO A 76 -20.43 5.74 -16.24
CA PRO A 76 -21.50 6.44 -15.54
C PRO A 76 -21.04 7.10 -14.23
N ASP A 77 -21.63 8.25 -13.87
CA ASP A 77 -21.36 8.98 -12.62
C ASP A 77 -21.54 8.11 -11.36
N ASP A 78 -22.53 7.21 -11.35
CA ASP A 78 -22.77 6.29 -10.24
C ASP A 78 -21.57 5.39 -9.95
N TYR A 79 -20.79 5.05 -10.99
CA TYR A 79 -19.55 4.28 -10.84
C TYR A 79 -18.45 5.13 -10.19
N PHE A 80 -18.31 6.39 -10.61
CA PHE A 80 -17.36 7.32 -10.01
C PHE A 80 -17.68 7.59 -8.53
N LEU A 81 -18.96 7.65 -8.15
CA LEU A 81 -19.36 7.83 -6.76
C LEU A 81 -18.85 6.68 -5.87
N VAL A 82 -19.01 5.43 -6.32
CA VAL A 82 -18.49 4.25 -5.59
C VAL A 82 -16.96 4.28 -5.56
N LEU A 83 -16.31 4.58 -6.69
CA LEU A 83 -14.86 4.61 -6.79
C LEU A 83 -14.22 5.71 -5.92
N ILE A 84 -14.88 6.86 -5.76
CA ILE A 84 -14.47 7.91 -4.83
C ILE A 84 -14.58 7.40 -3.38
N GLY A 85 -15.64 6.66 -3.05
CA GLY A 85 -15.81 6.02 -1.75
C GLY A 85 -14.69 5.02 -1.43
N ASP A 86 -14.31 4.21 -2.42
CA ASP A 86 -13.18 3.28 -2.31
C ASP A 86 -11.87 4.04 -2.10
N MET A 87 -11.58 5.07 -2.91
CA MET A 87 -10.40 5.91 -2.77
C MET A 87 -10.29 6.54 -1.37
N ILE A 88 -11.38 7.10 -0.83
CA ILE A 88 -11.41 7.67 0.51
C ILE A 88 -11.07 6.60 1.57
N THR A 89 -11.55 5.37 1.38
CA THR A 89 -11.29 4.26 2.30
C THR A 89 -9.82 3.87 2.26
N GLU A 90 -9.23 3.75 1.07
CA GLU A 90 -7.81 3.41 0.87
C GLU A 90 -6.86 4.49 1.45
N GLU A 91 -7.21 5.77 1.35
CA GLU A 91 -6.44 6.88 1.94
C GLU A 91 -6.42 6.88 3.48
N THR A 92 -7.29 6.10 4.14
CA THR A 92 -7.31 5.99 5.61
C THR A 92 -6.32 4.96 6.18
N LEU A 93 -5.38 4.47 5.36
CA LEU A 93 -4.36 3.49 5.72
C LEU A 93 -3.63 3.73 7.06
N PRO A 94 -3.26 4.96 7.47
CA PRO A 94 -2.66 5.19 8.78
C PRO A 94 -3.53 4.75 9.97
N THR A 95 -4.87 4.80 9.80
CA THR A 95 -5.84 4.33 10.80
C THR A 95 -5.82 2.80 10.90
N TYR A 96 -5.76 2.10 9.76
CA TYR A 96 -5.69 0.64 9.73
C TYR A 96 -4.40 0.10 10.32
N GLN A 97 -3.26 0.70 9.97
CA GLN A 97 -1.97 0.32 10.56
C GLN A 97 -1.95 0.55 12.07
N THR A 98 -2.53 1.66 12.54
CA THR A 98 -2.66 1.93 13.98
C THR A 98 -3.53 0.87 14.67
N MET A 99 -4.67 0.51 14.07
CA MET A 99 -5.54 -0.54 14.58
C MET A 99 -4.80 -1.88 14.73
N ILE A 100 -4.06 -2.32 13.70
CA ILE A 100 -3.24 -3.55 13.76
C ILE A 100 -2.16 -3.43 14.85
N ASN A 101 -1.51 -2.28 14.98
CA ASN A 101 -0.53 -2.01 16.02
C ASN A 101 -1.12 -1.84 17.43
N THR A 102 -2.44 -1.93 17.62
CA THR A 102 -3.07 -1.99 18.94
C THR A 102 -3.45 -3.40 19.36
N LEU A 103 -3.33 -4.38 18.47
CA LEU A 103 -3.69 -5.77 18.74
C LEU A 103 -2.60 -6.46 19.58
N ASP A 104 -2.99 -6.95 20.76
CA ASP A 104 -2.11 -7.70 21.65
C ASP A 104 -1.57 -8.97 20.98
N GLY A 105 -0.25 -9.10 20.97
CA GLY A 105 0.45 -10.26 20.40
C GLY A 105 0.97 -10.09 18.97
N VAL A 106 0.48 -9.09 18.21
CA VAL A 106 0.95 -8.82 16.83
C VAL A 106 1.52 -7.42 16.64
N ARG A 107 1.29 -6.52 17.60
CA ARG A 107 1.79 -5.14 17.62
C ARG A 107 3.31 -5.04 17.36
N ASP A 108 3.68 -4.08 16.52
CA ASP A 108 5.05 -3.59 16.45
C ASP A 108 5.30 -2.54 17.55
N GLY A 109 6.03 -2.92 18.60
CA GLY A 109 6.35 -2.03 19.73
C GLY A 109 7.41 -0.99 19.44
N THR A 110 8.19 -1.15 18.36
CA THR A 110 9.33 -0.28 18.02
C THR A 110 9.17 0.42 16.66
N GLY A 111 8.20 -0.01 15.85
CA GLY A 111 8.03 0.43 14.46
C GLY A 111 9.01 -0.24 13.48
N ALA A 112 9.90 -1.09 13.99
CA ALA A 112 10.91 -1.83 13.21
C ALA A 112 11.18 -3.21 13.81
N SER A 113 10.23 -3.78 14.56
CA SER A 113 10.39 -5.10 15.16
C SER A 113 10.64 -6.16 14.08
N LEU A 114 11.48 -7.15 14.40
CA LEU A 114 11.79 -8.29 13.55
C LEU A 114 10.84 -9.48 13.78
N THR A 115 9.77 -9.28 14.56
CA THR A 115 8.73 -10.29 14.69
C THR A 115 8.04 -10.52 13.33
N PRO A 116 7.68 -11.77 13.00
CA PRO A 116 6.99 -12.08 11.74
C PRO A 116 5.76 -11.18 11.49
N TRP A 117 4.98 -10.92 12.53
CA TRP A 117 3.81 -10.04 12.49
C TRP A 117 4.15 -8.58 12.22
N ALA A 118 5.26 -8.06 12.77
CA ALA A 118 5.68 -6.68 12.49
C ALA A 118 6.22 -6.53 11.06
N ILE A 119 6.96 -7.53 10.57
CA ILE A 119 7.43 -7.58 9.18
C ILE A 119 6.22 -7.62 8.23
N TRP A 120 5.25 -8.51 8.49
CA TRP A 120 4.03 -8.59 7.70
C TRP A 120 3.22 -7.30 7.74
N THR A 121 3.02 -6.70 8.91
CA THR A 121 2.26 -5.45 9.05
C THR A 121 2.88 -4.34 8.19
N ARG A 122 4.21 -4.19 8.22
CA ARG A 122 4.89 -3.17 7.39
C ARG A 122 4.84 -3.49 5.90
N ALA A 123 5.02 -4.76 5.52
CA ALA A 123 4.92 -5.17 4.12
C ALA A 123 3.51 -4.98 3.56
N TRP A 124 2.49 -5.38 4.31
CA TRP A 124 1.09 -5.16 3.97
C TRP A 124 0.79 -3.66 3.85
N THR A 125 1.21 -2.83 4.81
CA THR A 125 1.04 -1.37 4.69
C THR A 125 1.73 -0.80 3.45
N ALA A 126 2.91 -1.31 3.08
CA ALA A 126 3.60 -0.86 1.87
C ALA A 126 2.83 -1.25 0.59
N GLU A 127 2.23 -2.45 0.55
CA GLU A 127 1.39 -2.90 -0.55
C GLU A 127 0.09 -2.08 -0.65
N GLU A 128 -0.63 -1.89 0.47
CA GLU A 128 -1.90 -1.13 0.50
C GLU A 128 -1.74 0.34 0.13
N ASN A 129 -0.57 0.95 0.42
CA ASN A 129 -0.31 2.33 0.01
C ASN A 129 -0.39 2.51 -1.50
N GLY A 130 -0.09 1.45 -2.27
CA GLY A 130 -0.22 1.46 -3.73
C GLY A 130 -1.65 1.64 -4.21
N HIS A 131 -2.65 1.12 -3.47
CA HIS A 131 -4.08 1.23 -3.82
C HIS A 131 -4.58 2.67 -3.73
N GLY A 132 -4.28 3.36 -2.63
CA GLY A 132 -4.62 4.79 -2.49
C GLY A 132 -3.92 5.65 -3.54
N ASP A 133 -2.62 5.45 -3.72
CA ASP A 133 -1.80 6.23 -4.66
C ASP A 133 -2.30 6.16 -6.10
N ILE A 134 -2.69 4.97 -6.58
CA ILE A 134 -3.18 4.82 -7.96
C ILE A 134 -4.54 5.48 -8.13
N LEU A 135 -5.47 5.28 -7.18
CA LEU A 135 -6.82 5.86 -7.26
C LEU A 135 -6.76 7.39 -7.18
N ASN A 136 -5.97 7.94 -6.25
CA ASN A 136 -5.80 9.38 -6.08
C ASN A 136 -5.30 10.04 -7.37
N LYS A 137 -4.20 9.52 -7.93
CA LYS A 137 -3.62 10.04 -9.17
C LYS A 137 -4.55 9.87 -10.37
N TYR A 138 -5.29 8.77 -10.42
CA TYR A 138 -6.31 8.56 -11.45
C TYR A 138 -7.35 9.69 -11.42
N PHE A 139 -7.89 10.04 -10.25
CA PHE A 139 -8.82 11.16 -10.12
C PHE A 139 -8.18 12.53 -10.42
N ILE A 140 -6.92 12.76 -10.06
CA ILE A 140 -6.19 13.99 -10.44
C ILE A 140 -6.17 14.15 -11.97
N PHE A 141 -5.91 13.08 -12.73
CA PHE A 141 -5.93 13.17 -14.18
C PHE A 141 -7.33 13.44 -14.76
N LEU A 142 -8.40 13.13 -14.02
CA LEU A 142 -9.79 13.30 -14.44
C LEU A 142 -10.45 14.61 -13.98
N GLU A 143 -9.75 15.50 -13.26
CA GLU A 143 -10.32 16.74 -12.67
C GLU A 143 -11.01 17.66 -13.70
N GLU A 144 -10.69 17.57 -14.99
CA GLU A 144 -11.35 18.35 -16.05
C GLU A 144 -12.67 17.73 -16.57
N LEU A 145 -13.05 16.54 -16.09
CA LEU A 145 -14.24 15.80 -16.53
C LEU A 145 -15.35 15.70 -15.48
N ILE A 146 -15.07 16.02 -14.22
CA ILE A 146 -15.98 15.88 -13.06
C ILE A 146 -16.36 17.27 -12.57
#